data_AF-A0A6I3C6W9-F1
#
_entry.id   AF-A0A6I3C6W9-F1
#
_cell.length_a   1.000
_cell.length_b   1.000
_cell.length_c   1.000
_cell.angle_alpha   90.00
_cell.angle_beta   90.00
_cell.angle_gamma   90.00
#
_symmetry.space_group_name_H-M   'P 1'
#
loop_
_entity.id
_entity.type
_entity.pdbx_description
1 polymer ?
#
loop_
_entity_poly.entity_id
_entity_poly.type
_entity_poly.pdbx_seq_one_letter_code
_entity_poly.pdbx_strand_id
1 'polypeptide(L)'
;TWVLILGFPRSGLAASIAMSIMMLPIIIRSADVVLRLVPGNLREASAALGAPQWRTVWQIVLPTARSGLTTAVILGVARGVGETAPVLLTAGFTNTMNMNPTTSPMVSLPLTAFKLVSAAEPNLIARGFATAAVLMLLVLILFTAARVLGGRPVGRLTKRQARAATAQSARDRVRIDALSSSANRVPQEMS
;
A
#
# COMPACT_ATOMS: atom_id res chain seq x y z
N THR A 1 3.67 4.85 -29.83
CA THR A 1 2.50 4.79 -28.92
C THR A 1 1.91 6.17 -28.81
N TRP A 2 0.64 6.37 -29.19
CA TRP A 2 -0.21 7.60 -29.26
C TRP A 2 0.46 9.00 -29.33
N VAL A 3 1.38 9.36 -28.43
CA VAL A 3 2.25 10.56 -28.48
C VAL A 3 3.07 10.64 -29.79
N LEU A 4 3.52 9.50 -30.32
CA LEU A 4 4.23 9.45 -31.63
C LEU A 4 3.29 9.53 -32.85
N ILE A 5 1.99 9.25 -32.66
CA ILE A 5 1.01 9.13 -33.75
C ILE A 5 0.17 10.42 -33.89
N LEU A 6 -0.09 11.12 -32.79
CA LEU A 6 -0.97 12.30 -32.73
C LEU A 6 -0.25 13.65 -32.59
N GLY A 7 1.09 13.69 -32.57
CA GLY A 7 1.85 14.95 -32.56
C GLY A 7 1.71 15.80 -31.28
N PHE A 8 1.15 15.26 -30.18
CA PHE A 8 1.09 15.97 -28.90
C PHE A 8 2.49 16.16 -28.30
N PRO A 9 2.80 17.33 -27.71
CA PRO A 9 4.08 17.58 -27.07
C PRO A 9 4.32 16.57 -25.94
N ARG A 10 5.56 16.04 -25.84
CA ARG A 10 5.96 15.15 -24.75
C ARG A 10 5.85 15.91 -23.42
N SER A 11 4.85 15.54 -22.62
CA SER A 11 4.53 16.18 -21.34
C SER A 11 4.63 15.15 -20.21
N GLY A 12 5.20 15.53 -19.07
CA GLY A 12 5.27 14.70 -17.87
C GLY A 12 3.89 14.28 -17.35
N LEU A 13 2.85 15.08 -17.64
CA LEU A 13 1.47 14.79 -17.29
C LEU A 13 0.92 13.62 -18.13
N ALA A 14 1.17 13.61 -19.44
CA ALA A 14 0.80 12.49 -20.31
C ALA A 14 1.52 11.18 -19.91
N ALA A 15 2.79 11.27 -19.50
CA ALA A 15 3.54 10.13 -18.97
C ALA A 15 2.94 9.62 -17.65
N SER A 16 2.52 10.51 -16.74
CA SER A 16 1.88 10.12 -15.47
C SER A 16 0.52 9.43 -15.66
N ILE A 17 -0.30 9.88 -16.62
CA ILE A 17 -1.59 9.26 -16.94
C ILE A 17 -1.37 7.87 -17.56
N ALA A 18 -0.44 7.76 -18.52
CA ALA A 18 -0.09 6.47 -19.13
C ALA A 18 0.42 5.47 -18.07
N MET A 19 1.27 5.92 -17.14
CA MET A 19 1.74 5.14 -16.01
C MET A 19 0.61 4.69 -15.09
N SER A 20 -0.31 5.60 -14.75
CA SER A 20 -1.43 5.28 -13.87
C SER A 20 -2.31 4.18 -14.45
N ILE A 21 -2.57 4.21 -15.76
CA ILE A 21 -3.38 3.18 -16.44
C ILE A 21 -2.66 1.82 -16.44
N MET A 22 -1.33 1.81 -16.63
CA MET A 22 -0.53 0.57 -16.59
C MET A 22 -0.41 -0.03 -15.19
N MET A 23 -0.28 0.79 -14.15
CA MET A 23 -0.17 0.32 -12.76
C MET A 23 -1.50 -0.12 -12.16
N LEU A 24 -2.63 0.42 -12.66
CA LEU A 24 -3.97 0.09 -12.19
C LEU A 24 -4.23 -1.43 -12.09
N PRO A 25 -4.02 -2.27 -13.12
CA PRO A 25 -4.27 -3.71 -13.04
C PRO A 25 -3.40 -4.43 -12.01
N ILE A 26 -2.15 -3.99 -11.82
CA ILE A 26 -1.21 -4.58 -10.84
C ILE A 26 -1.74 -4.35 -9.43
N ILE A 27 -2.17 -3.12 -9.13
CA ILE A 27 -2.71 -2.74 -7.83
C ILE A 27 -4.04 -3.46 -7.57
N ILE A 28 -4.94 -3.52 -8.56
CA ILE A 28 -6.22 -4.22 -8.46
C ILE A 28 -6.00 -5.70 -8.14
N ARG A 29 -5.09 -6.38 -8.86
CA ARG A 29 -4.79 -7.80 -8.62
C ARG A 29 -4.24 -8.03 -7.22
N SER A 30 -3.36 -7.16 -6.75
CA SER A 30 -2.77 -7.23 -5.42
C SER A 30 -3.82 -7.02 -4.31
N ALA A 31 -4.75 -6.09 -4.53
CA ALA A 31 -5.86 -5.84 -3.62
C ALA A 31 -6.87 -7.00 -3.58
N ASP A 32 -7.18 -7.63 -4.73
CA ASP A 32 -8.09 -8.78 -4.81
C ASP A 32 -7.58 -9.97 -3.98
N VAL A 33 -6.27 -10.26 -4.05
CA VAL A 33 -5.65 -11.31 -3.23
C VAL A 33 -5.85 -11.04 -1.74
N VAL A 34 -5.70 -9.80 -1.29
CA VAL A 34 -5.91 -9.43 0.12
C VAL A 34 -7.38 -9.52 0.51
N LEU A 35 -8.30 -9.03 -0.34
CA LEU A 35 -9.72 -9.03 -0.04
C LEU A 35 -10.28 -10.46 0.07
N ARG A 36 -9.75 -11.40 -0.69
CA ARG A 36 -10.11 -12.83 -0.61
C ARG A 36 -9.66 -13.51 0.68
N LEU A 37 -8.72 -12.93 1.43
CA LEU A 37 -8.30 -13.46 2.74
C LEU A 37 -9.30 -13.12 3.86
N VAL A 38 -10.27 -12.25 3.62
CA VAL A 38 -11.28 -11.87 4.63
C VAL A 38 -12.26 -13.03 4.81
N PRO A 39 -12.47 -13.55 6.04
CA PRO A 39 -13.37 -14.67 6.30
C PRO A 39 -14.81 -14.39 5.84
N GLY A 40 -15.41 -15.35 5.12
CA GLY A 40 -16.80 -15.25 4.64
C GLY A 40 -17.83 -15.14 5.78
N ASN A 41 -17.53 -15.70 6.94
CA ASN A 41 -18.38 -15.72 8.14
C ASN A 41 -18.82 -14.30 8.57
N LEU A 42 -17.96 -13.30 8.39
CA LEU A 42 -18.27 -11.90 8.71
C LEU A 42 -19.31 -11.30 7.74
N ARG A 43 -19.28 -11.73 6.47
CA ARG A 43 -20.26 -11.32 5.46
C ARG A 43 -21.60 -11.99 5.70
N GLU A 44 -21.60 -13.27 6.03
CA GLU A 44 -22.81 -14.05 6.34
C GLU A 44 -23.52 -13.52 7.60
N ALA A 45 -22.77 -13.22 8.67
CA ALA A 45 -23.33 -12.59 9.87
C ALA A 45 -23.95 -11.22 9.57
N SER A 46 -23.30 -10.40 8.72
CA SER A 46 -23.84 -9.10 8.32
C SER A 46 -25.11 -9.21 7.48
N ALA A 47 -25.20 -10.25 6.63
CA ALA A 47 -26.39 -10.53 5.82
C ALA A 47 -27.56 -11.00 6.70
N ALA A 48 -27.28 -11.83 7.72
CA ALA A 48 -28.28 -12.25 8.72
C ALA A 48 -28.82 -11.07 9.55
N LEU A 49 -28.01 -10.03 9.75
CA LEU A 49 -28.40 -8.77 10.38
C LEU A 49 -29.15 -7.80 9.45
N GLY A 50 -29.43 -8.19 8.20
CA GLY A 50 -30.12 -7.35 7.21
C GLY A 50 -29.28 -6.18 6.67
N ALA A 51 -27.95 -6.21 6.86
CA ALA A 51 -27.09 -5.15 6.35
C ALA A 51 -26.91 -5.27 4.83
N PRO A 52 -27.01 -4.17 4.06
CA PRO A 52 -26.75 -4.19 2.63
C PRO A 52 -25.25 -4.40 2.35
N GLN A 53 -24.94 -5.03 1.22
CA GLN A 53 -23.57 -5.44 0.85
C GLN A 53 -22.56 -4.28 0.85
N TRP A 54 -22.97 -3.08 0.42
CA TRP A 54 -22.10 -1.91 0.46
C TRP A 54 -21.70 -1.56 1.90
N ARG A 55 -22.63 -1.64 2.86
CA ARG A 55 -22.35 -1.35 4.27
C ARG A 55 -21.40 -2.40 4.86
N THR A 56 -21.58 -3.68 4.52
CA THR A 56 -20.64 -4.76 4.88
C THR A 56 -19.24 -4.50 4.34
N VAL A 57 -19.12 -4.06 3.07
CA VAL A 57 -17.83 -3.75 2.47
C VAL A 57 -17.13 -2.61 3.21
N TRP A 58 -17.83 -1.50 3.44
CA TRP A 58 -17.27 -0.30 4.07
C TRP A 58 -16.97 -0.47 5.57
N GLN A 59 -17.83 -1.17 6.32
CA GLN A 59 -17.72 -1.25 7.78
C GLN A 59 -16.99 -2.50 8.29
N ILE A 60 -16.95 -3.58 7.50
CA ILE A 60 -16.41 -4.88 7.95
C ILE A 60 -15.22 -5.29 7.11
N VAL A 61 -15.37 -5.35 5.78
CA VAL A 61 -14.32 -5.86 4.89
C VAL A 61 -13.14 -4.89 4.79
N LEU A 62 -13.37 -3.60 4.51
CA LEU A 62 -12.32 -2.58 4.38
C LEU A 62 -11.47 -2.45 5.66
N PRO A 63 -12.06 -2.32 6.87
CA PRO A 63 -11.29 -2.18 8.09
C PRO A 63 -10.49 -3.44 8.45
N THR A 64 -11.02 -4.62 8.11
CA THR A 64 -10.34 -5.90 8.36
C THR A 64 -9.18 -6.12 7.39
N ALA A 65 -9.36 -5.75 6.12
CA ALA A 65 -8.34 -5.88 5.08
C ALA A 65 -7.31 -4.74 5.06
N ARG A 66 -7.51 -3.65 5.81
CA ARG A 66 -6.71 -2.40 5.72
C ARG A 66 -5.19 -2.61 5.76
N SER A 67 -4.71 -3.52 6.60
CA SER A 67 -3.28 -3.77 6.77
C SER A 67 -2.67 -4.56 5.62
N GLY A 68 -3.40 -5.57 5.15
CA GLY A 68 -3.04 -6.30 3.94
C GLY A 68 -3.08 -5.38 2.73
N LEU A 69 -4.11 -4.53 2.62
CA LEU A 69 -4.26 -3.58 1.51
C LEU A 69 -3.12 -2.58 1.48
N THR A 70 -2.72 -2.05 2.63
CA THR A 70 -1.59 -1.12 2.71
C THR A 70 -0.30 -1.77 2.21
N THR A 71 -0.06 -3.03 2.59
CA THR A 71 1.11 -3.79 2.13
C THR A 71 1.02 -4.11 0.65
N ALA A 72 -0.14 -4.52 0.15
CA ALA A 72 -0.38 -4.80 -1.26
C ALA A 72 -0.18 -3.56 -2.14
N VAL A 73 -0.60 -2.38 -1.68
CA VAL A 73 -0.36 -1.11 -2.38
C VAL A 73 1.14 -0.79 -2.39
N ILE A 74 1.84 -0.92 -1.26
CA ILE A 74 3.29 -0.69 -1.19
C ILE A 74 4.04 -1.61 -2.17
N LEU A 75 3.70 -2.90 -2.20
CA LEU A 75 4.31 -3.87 -3.10
C LEU A 75 3.96 -3.61 -4.57
N GLY A 76 2.72 -3.21 -4.86
CA GLY A 76 2.29 -2.83 -6.21
C GLY A 76 3.02 -1.58 -6.72
N VAL A 77 3.21 -0.58 -5.86
CA VAL A 77 3.99 0.62 -6.17
C VAL A 77 5.45 0.27 -6.42
N ALA A 78 6.06 -0.56 -5.57
CA ALA A 78 7.43 -1.02 -5.77
C ALA A 78 7.62 -1.72 -7.12
N ARG A 79 6.62 -2.49 -7.56
CA ARG A 79 6.64 -3.16 -8.87
C ARG A 79 6.58 -2.18 -10.04
N GLY A 80 5.66 -1.21 -10.03
CA GLY A 80 5.59 -0.25 -11.14
C GLY A 80 6.76 0.75 -11.18
N VAL A 81 7.39 1.05 -10.05
CA VAL A 81 8.67 1.79 -10.04
C VAL A 81 9.79 0.98 -10.71
N GLY A 82 9.75 -0.36 -10.57
CA GLY A 82 10.70 -1.27 -11.21
C GLY A 82 10.44 -1.50 -12.71
N GLU A 83 9.24 -1.22 -13.21
CA GLU A 83 8.92 -1.29 -14.63
C GLU A 83 9.41 -0.03 -15.35
N THR A 84 10.71 0.02 -15.64
CA THR A 84 11.38 1.17 -16.27
C THR A 84 11.09 1.30 -17.77
N ALA A 85 10.72 0.21 -18.43
CA ALA A 85 10.49 0.17 -19.89
C ALA A 85 9.38 1.13 -20.38
N PRO A 86 8.19 1.21 -19.74
CA PRO A 86 7.12 2.07 -20.24
C PRO A 86 7.39 3.56 -19.95
N VAL A 87 8.15 3.88 -18.89
CA VAL A 87 8.56 5.27 -18.55
C VAL A 87 9.52 5.79 -19.61
N LEU A 88 10.49 4.95 -20.01
CA LEU A 88 11.44 5.28 -21.06
C LEU A 88 10.76 5.54 -22.42
N LEU A 89 9.74 4.74 -22.74
CA LEU A 89 8.97 4.87 -23.99
C LEU A 89 8.04 6.09 -24.02
N THR A 90 7.61 6.62 -22.87
CA THR A 90 6.62 7.71 -22.80
C THR A 90 7.21 9.08 -22.48
N ALA A 91 8.18 9.18 -21.57
CA ALA A 91 8.78 10.47 -21.19
C ALA A 91 9.77 11.01 -22.25
N GLY A 92 10.40 10.12 -23.02
CA GLY A 92 11.47 10.49 -23.95
C GLY A 92 12.72 11.05 -23.25
N PHE A 93 13.73 11.38 -24.05
CA PHE A 93 15.02 11.91 -23.59
C PHE A 93 15.09 13.43 -23.86
N THR A 94 15.56 14.21 -22.87
CA THR A 94 16.00 15.61 -23.02
C THR A 94 17.11 15.92 -22.03
N ASN A 95 18.16 16.61 -22.47
CA ASN A 95 19.32 16.96 -21.64
C ASN A 95 19.11 18.23 -20.78
N THR A 96 17.88 18.75 -20.72
CA THR A 96 17.56 20.04 -20.11
C THR A 96 16.71 19.87 -18.85
N MET A 97 17.16 20.46 -17.75
CA MET A 97 16.41 20.55 -16.50
C MET A 97 15.23 21.50 -16.73
N ASN A 98 14.04 20.94 -16.95
CA ASN A 98 12.85 21.75 -17.22
C ASN A 98 12.00 21.88 -15.97
N MET A 99 11.82 23.12 -15.50
CA MET A 99 11.00 23.48 -14.35
C MET A 99 9.51 23.62 -14.71
N ASN A 100 9.15 23.45 -15.99
CA ASN A 100 7.78 23.57 -16.46
C ASN A 100 7.16 22.18 -16.74
N PRO A 101 6.15 21.73 -15.95
CA PRO A 101 5.55 20.41 -16.07
C PRO A 101 4.65 20.23 -17.32
N THR A 102 4.41 21.29 -18.09
CA THR A 102 3.40 21.28 -19.16
C THR A 102 3.96 21.22 -20.58
N THR A 103 5.16 21.74 -20.83
CA THR A 103 5.61 22.04 -22.22
C THR A 103 6.97 21.46 -22.60
N SER A 104 7.62 20.70 -21.74
CA SER A 104 8.94 20.16 -22.05
C SER A 104 9.18 18.77 -21.50
N PRO A 105 10.03 17.96 -22.16
CA PRO A 105 10.32 16.61 -21.68
C PRO A 105 11.04 16.68 -20.33
N MET A 106 10.78 15.74 -19.44
CA MET A 106 11.52 15.58 -18.18
C MET A 106 12.27 14.26 -18.26
N VAL A 107 13.59 14.32 -18.05
CA VAL A 107 14.40 13.11 -18.02
C VAL A 107 14.34 12.46 -16.65
N SER A 108 14.15 11.14 -16.68
CA SER A 108 14.16 10.32 -15.48
C SER A 108 15.59 10.12 -14.99
N LEU A 109 15.81 10.27 -13.68
CA LEU A 109 17.10 9.99 -13.02
C LEU A 109 17.70 8.62 -13.39
N PRO A 110 16.93 7.51 -13.50
CA PRO A 110 17.47 6.22 -13.92
C PRO A 110 18.10 6.25 -15.32
N LEU A 111 17.50 6.99 -16.25
CA LEU A 111 18.01 7.12 -17.62
C LEU A 111 19.32 7.89 -17.66
N THR A 112 19.45 8.94 -16.84
CA THR A 112 20.71 9.69 -16.72
C THR A 112 21.85 8.83 -16.19
N ALA A 113 21.60 8.04 -15.14
CA ALA A 113 22.59 7.13 -14.58
C ALA A 113 23.06 6.11 -15.63
N PHE A 114 22.12 5.49 -16.35
CA PHE A 114 22.44 4.53 -17.41
C PHE A 114 23.26 5.14 -18.54
N LYS A 115 22.89 6.34 -19.02
CA LYS A 115 23.62 7.02 -20.09
C LYS A 115 25.01 7.49 -19.68
N LEU A 116 25.17 7.98 -18.45
CA LEU A 116 26.46 8.41 -17.92
C LEU A 116 27.42 7.24 -17.71
N VAL A 117 26.93 6.10 -17.23
CA VAL A 117 27.72 4.85 -17.11
C VAL A 117 28.07 4.27 -18.48
N SER A 118 27.20 4.42 -19.49
CA SER A 118 27.44 3.90 -20.85
C SER A 118 28.34 4.81 -21.70
N ALA A 119 28.80 5.94 -21.18
CA ALA A 119 29.69 6.86 -21.88
C ALA A 119 31.15 6.39 -21.80
N ALA A 120 31.92 6.56 -22.88
CA ALA A 120 33.31 6.10 -22.97
C ALA A 120 34.33 6.95 -22.17
N GLU A 121 33.88 8.03 -21.51
CA GLU A 121 34.72 8.95 -20.75
C GLU A 121 34.78 8.57 -19.26
N PRO A 122 35.97 8.36 -18.67
CA PRO A 122 36.09 7.89 -17.29
C PRO A 122 35.49 8.85 -16.24
N ASN A 123 35.49 10.16 -16.52
CA ASN A 123 34.85 11.18 -15.66
C ASN A 123 33.31 11.07 -15.70
N LEU A 124 32.73 10.69 -16.84
CA LEU A 124 31.28 10.50 -16.97
C LEU A 124 30.81 9.22 -16.29
N ILE A 125 31.62 8.16 -16.33
CA ILE A 125 31.34 6.90 -15.63
C ILE A 125 31.27 7.13 -14.11
N ALA A 126 32.23 7.87 -13.53
CA ALA A 126 32.23 8.22 -12.11
C ALA A 126 30.96 9.00 -11.70
N ARG A 127 30.52 9.95 -12.53
CA ARG A 127 29.26 10.69 -12.32
C ARG A 127 28.03 9.80 -12.48
N GLY A 128 28.08 8.81 -13.35
CA GLY A 128 27.03 7.82 -13.53
C GLY A 128 26.80 6.97 -12.28
N PHE A 129 27.87 6.46 -11.67
CA PHE A 129 27.80 5.75 -10.40
C PHE A 129 27.34 6.65 -9.25
N ALA A 130 27.78 7.91 -9.20
CA ALA A 130 27.28 8.88 -8.21
C ALA A 130 25.76 9.11 -8.35
N THR A 131 25.27 9.27 -9.59
CA THR A 131 23.83 9.42 -9.86
C THR A 131 23.04 8.17 -9.46
N ALA A 132 23.57 6.97 -9.72
CA ALA A 132 22.95 5.71 -9.31
C ALA A 132 22.90 5.57 -7.78
N ALA A 133 23.98 5.95 -7.07
CA ALA A 133 24.03 5.92 -5.62
C ALA A 133 23.02 6.89 -4.99
N VAL A 134 22.90 8.11 -5.52
CA VAL A 134 21.89 9.08 -5.07
C VAL A 134 20.48 8.58 -5.31
N LEU A 135 20.21 8.01 -6.50
CA LEU A 135 18.91 7.42 -6.81
C LEU A 135 18.57 6.27 -5.84
N MET A 136 19.53 5.38 -5.57
CA MET A 136 19.34 4.27 -4.64
C MET A 136 19.02 4.77 -3.23
N LEU A 137 19.75 5.77 -2.75
CA LEU A 137 19.54 6.37 -1.44
C LEU A 137 18.16 7.06 -1.36
N LEU A 138 17.74 7.77 -2.41
CA LEU A 138 16.44 8.40 -2.49
C LEU A 138 15.30 7.37 -2.43
N VAL A 139 15.40 6.28 -3.21
CA VAL A 139 14.40 5.19 -3.20
C VAL A 139 14.35 4.54 -1.81
N LEU A 140 15.50 4.30 -1.17
CA LEU A 140 15.57 3.74 0.17
C LEU A 140 14.85 4.62 1.20
N ILE A 141 15.09 5.93 1.17
CA ILE A 141 14.44 6.90 2.07
C ILE A 141 12.93 6.90 1.84
N LEU A 142 12.50 7.00 0.59
CA LEU A 142 11.08 7.06 0.25
C LEU A 142 10.36 5.76 0.63
N PHE A 143 10.98 4.61 0.38
CA PHE A 143 10.44 3.30 0.73
C PHE A 143 10.35 3.12 2.25
N THR A 144 11.38 3.56 2.98
CA THR A 144 11.40 3.51 4.46
C THR A 144 10.32 4.42 5.03
N ALA A 145 10.19 5.65 4.52
CA ALA A 145 9.15 6.59 4.94
C ALA A 145 7.74 6.04 4.65
N ALA A 146 7.51 5.51 3.45
CA ALA A 146 6.24 4.87 3.08
C ALA A 146 5.91 3.68 3.99
N ARG A 147 6.91 2.86 4.34
CA ARG A 147 6.75 1.74 5.26
C ARG A 147 6.44 2.18 6.68
N VAL A 148 7.08 3.24 7.19
CA VAL A 148 6.84 3.76 8.54
C VAL A 148 5.47 4.44 8.64
N LEU A 149 5.06 5.19 7.62
CA LEU A 149 3.77 5.89 7.59
C LEU A 149 2.59 4.95 7.32
N GLY A 150 2.74 3.99 6.40
CA GLY A 150 1.70 3.02 6.03
C GLY A 150 1.65 1.79 6.94
N GLY A 151 2.79 1.35 7.47
CA GLY A 151 2.92 0.15 8.30
C GLY A 151 2.71 0.44 9.78
N ARG A 152 1.49 0.79 10.20
CA ARG A 152 1.13 0.59 11.62
C ARG A 152 0.90 -0.92 11.84
N PRO A 153 1.71 -1.62 12.64
CA PRO A 153 1.49 -3.03 12.93
C PRO A 153 0.09 -3.21 13.54
N VAL A 154 -0.69 -4.09 12.93
CA VAL A 154 -2.02 -4.47 13.41
C VAL A 154 -1.84 -5.20 14.73
N GLY A 155 -2.56 -4.77 15.76
CA GLY A 155 -2.59 -5.45 17.06
C GLY A 155 -2.32 -4.56 18.26
N ARG A 156 -1.86 -3.31 18.09
CA ARG A 156 -1.83 -2.37 19.22
C ARG A 156 -3.22 -1.80 19.44
N LEU A 157 -3.98 -2.45 20.34
CA LEU A 157 -5.09 -1.82 21.02
C LEU A 157 -4.62 -0.43 21.47
N THR A 158 -5.32 0.62 21.04
CA THR A 158 -5.04 1.98 21.48
C THR A 158 -4.98 1.98 23.01
N LYS A 159 -4.10 2.76 23.67
CA LYS A 159 -3.99 2.76 25.14
C LYS A 159 -5.36 2.87 25.84
N ARG A 160 -6.33 3.55 25.23
CA ARG A 160 -7.74 3.62 25.67
C ARG A 160 -8.51 2.30 25.52
N GLN A 161 -8.38 1.62 24.38
CA GLN A 161 -9.04 0.34 24.11
C GLN A 161 -8.45 -0.81 24.95
N ALA A 162 -7.13 -0.79 25.20
CA ALA A 162 -6.48 -1.75 26.10
C ALA A 162 -7.01 -1.61 27.55
N ARG A 163 -7.17 -0.36 28.03
CA ARG A 163 -7.76 -0.07 29.35
C ARG A 163 -9.22 -0.49 29.45
N ALA A 164 -10.02 -0.25 28.40
CA ALA A 164 -11.42 -0.67 28.36
C ALA A 164 -11.57 -2.20 28.38
N ALA A 165 -10.73 -2.92 27.62
CA ALA A 165 -10.71 -4.37 27.60
C ALA A 165 -10.38 -4.97 28.97
N THR A 166 -9.36 -4.45 29.67
CA THR A 166 -9.01 -4.90 31.03
C THR A 166 -10.11 -4.65 32.06
N ALA A 167 -10.82 -3.52 31.96
CA ALA A 167 -11.94 -3.20 32.86
C ALA A 167 -13.13 -4.15 32.64
N GLN A 168 -13.36 -4.57 31.39
CA GLN A 168 -14.41 -5.51 31.04
C GLN A 168 -14.07 -6.93 31.48
N SER A 169 -12.82 -7.37 31.32
CA SER A 169 -12.34 -8.68 31.80
C SER A 169 -12.44 -8.82 33.33
N ALA A 170 -12.28 -7.75 34.10
CA ALA A 170 -12.46 -7.78 35.55
C ALA A 170 -13.92 -8.06 35.95
N ARG A 171 -14.89 -7.51 35.21
CA ARG A 171 -16.33 -7.73 35.46
C ARG A 171 -16.76 -9.15 35.08
N ASP A 172 -16.21 -9.67 33.99
CA ASP A 172 -16.53 -11.03 33.53
C ASP A 172 -15.99 -12.09 34.51
N ARG A 173 -14.82 -11.87 35.13
CA ARG A 173 -14.31 -12.76 36.19
C ARG A 173 -15.27 -12.85 37.38
N VAL A 174 -15.76 -11.71 37.87
CA VAL A 174 -16.72 -11.69 38.99
C VAL A 174 -18.02 -12.42 38.63
N ARG A 175 -18.49 -12.28 37.38
CA ARG A 175 -19.68 -12.99 36.90
C ARG A 175 -19.44 -14.51 36.81
N ILE A 176 -18.28 -14.94 36.33
CA ILE A 176 -17.91 -16.36 36.23
C ILE A 176 -17.79 -17.00 37.63
N ASP A 177 -17.14 -16.30 38.57
CA ASP A 177 -17.02 -16.76 39.96
C ASP A 177 -18.40 -16.89 40.62
N ALA A 178 -19.30 -15.93 40.40
CA ALA A 178 -20.67 -15.99 40.89
C ALA A 178 -21.44 -17.20 40.32
N LEU A 179 -21.32 -17.48 39.02
CA LEU A 179 -21.96 -18.64 38.38
C LEU A 179 -21.39 -19.97 38.88
N SER A 180 -20.06 -20.06 39.10
CA SER A 180 -19.43 -21.26 39.66
C SER A 180 -19.88 -21.55 41.10
N SER A 181 -20.06 -20.49 41.91
CA SER A 181 -20.55 -20.61 43.30
C SER A 181 -22.04 -20.97 43.39
N SER A 182 -22.80 -20.70 42.34
CA SER A 182 -24.22 -21.06 42.22
C SER A 182 -24.38 -22.50 41.75
N ALA A 183 -23.57 -22.94 40.77
CA ALA A 183 -23.55 -24.31 40.27
C ALA A 183 -23.08 -25.32 41.34
N ASN A 184 -22.17 -24.92 42.24
CA ASN A 184 -21.68 -25.77 43.32
C ASN A 184 -22.69 -25.95 44.49
N ARG A 185 -23.81 -25.22 44.52
CA ARG A 185 -24.87 -25.36 45.55
C ARG A 185 -25.96 -26.37 45.18
N VAL A 186 -25.97 -26.87 43.95
CA VAL A 186 -27.04 -27.74 43.43
C VAL A 186 -27.01 -29.22 43.92
N PRO A 187 -25.93 -29.80 44.53
CA PRO A 187 -25.99 -31.23 44.93
C PRO A 187 -26.57 -31.59 46.31
N GLN A 188 -27.18 -30.70 47.10
CA GLN A 188 -27.51 -31.04 48.51
C GLN A 188 -28.99 -30.94 48.91
N GLU A 189 -29.90 -30.49 48.05
CA GLU A 189 -31.35 -30.41 48.38
C GLU A 189 -32.20 -31.50 47.71
N MET A 190 -31.59 -32.46 47.01
CA MET A 190 -32.29 -33.56 46.30
C MET A 190 -32.07 -34.96 46.92
N SER A 191 -31.63 -35.04 48.18
CA SER A 191 -31.58 -36.30 48.96
C SER A 191 -32.51 -36.28 50.14
#